data_AF-A0A2W1B571-F1
#
_entry.id   AF-A0A2W1B571-F1
#
_cell.length_a   1.000
_cell.length_b   1.000
_cell.length_c   1.000
_cell.angle_alpha   90.00
_cell.angle_beta   90.00
_cell.angle_gamma   90.00
#
_symmetry.space_group_name_H-M   'P 1'
#
loop_
_entity.id
_entity.type
_entity.pdbx_description
1 polymer ?
#
loop_
_entity_poly.entity_id
_entity_poly.type
_entity_poly.pdbx_seq_one_letter_code
_entity_poly.pdbx_strand_id
1 'polypeptide(L)'
;MPTLAANRTKRADVLQQLAHSRFAFPSAARPDWETVVNHPDPQMGIQLRSGGWIYPDLVVTEEPGHFIRMLALVVLRDEVTEIEALERWRPLSKAGPFYLFVPAGQAGAANRICRQLGITLAGIRTWRFTAAYGVEVVDAYSGPDPLASVFALLPPMLRPRAYRPDRRHIDRSYSHPAPAQRGGELPPGPAAPSAPALTAGDAASVAAPAAHDAHDDSLPEGVHLPPPSLFPFVIGVGLMLSAIGFVFPAELLGAGLATMLYGVIGWLLEDVRDYANGAGQDYPRPQAPDAPEHIHMPAPSLSPIVMGLGIMVTAFGFVFPAELLGAGLVLTVLGVVGWLIEDIRDFAAGPHHSAGHA
;
A
#
# COMPACT_ATOMS: atom_id res chain seq x y z
N MET A 1 -16.29 23.79 -16.86
CA MET A 1 -15.19 22.81 -16.67
C MET A 1 -13.98 23.30 -17.44
N PRO A 2 -12.77 23.29 -16.84
CA PRO A 2 -11.56 23.58 -17.60
C PRO A 2 -11.39 22.55 -18.74
N THR A 3 -10.81 22.98 -19.86
CA THR A 3 -10.52 22.05 -20.96
C THR A 3 -9.30 21.21 -20.61
N LEU A 4 -9.23 19.99 -21.15
CA LEU A 4 -8.10 19.10 -20.97
C LEU A 4 -6.76 19.74 -21.40
N ALA A 5 -6.78 20.59 -22.44
CA ALA A 5 -5.63 21.37 -22.86
C ALA A 5 -5.19 22.44 -21.84
N ALA A 6 -6.16 23.14 -21.22
CA ALA A 6 -5.86 24.11 -20.16
C ALA A 6 -5.29 23.42 -18.91
N ASN A 7 -5.83 22.26 -18.55
CA ASN A 7 -5.31 21.44 -17.46
C ASN A 7 -3.87 20.97 -17.72
N ARG A 8 -3.58 20.48 -18.93
CA ARG A 8 -2.21 20.11 -19.33
C ARG A 8 -1.24 21.29 -19.21
N THR A 9 -1.61 22.44 -19.75
CA THR A 9 -0.78 23.66 -19.69
C THR A 9 -0.53 24.07 -18.24
N LYS A 10 -1.58 24.10 -17.41
CA LYS A 10 -1.47 24.46 -15.99
C LYS A 10 -0.59 23.49 -15.22
N ARG A 11 -0.70 22.18 -15.46
CA ARG A 11 0.17 21.17 -14.85
C ARG A 11 1.63 21.40 -15.27
N ALA A 12 1.88 21.67 -16.55
CA ALA A 12 3.21 21.99 -17.08
C ALA A 12 3.86 23.15 -16.33
N ASP A 13 3.11 24.25 -16.16
CA ASP A 13 3.59 25.46 -15.50
C ASP A 13 3.96 25.20 -14.04
N VAL A 14 3.10 24.45 -13.32
CA VAL A 14 3.36 24.07 -11.93
C VAL A 14 4.60 23.19 -11.84
N LEU A 15 4.69 22.19 -12.71
CA LEU A 15 5.77 21.20 -12.72
C LEU A 15 7.13 21.82 -13.03
N GLN A 16 7.20 22.72 -14.01
CA GLN A 16 8.42 23.43 -14.36
C GLN A 16 8.92 24.32 -13.21
N GLN A 17 8.01 25.02 -12.53
CA GLN A 17 8.35 25.83 -11.35
C GLN A 17 8.79 24.97 -10.16
N LEU A 18 8.13 23.82 -9.94
CA LEU A 18 8.51 22.85 -8.90
C LEU A 18 9.91 22.28 -9.14
N ALA A 19 10.19 21.85 -10.37
CA ALA A 19 11.48 21.31 -10.76
C ALA A 19 12.59 22.33 -10.52
N HIS A 20 12.41 23.57 -10.98
CA HIS A 20 13.43 24.61 -10.85
C HIS A 20 13.66 25.08 -9.41
N SER A 21 12.58 25.20 -8.61
CA SER A 21 12.68 25.78 -7.26
C SER A 21 13.09 24.80 -6.16
N ARG A 22 12.70 23.52 -6.28
CA ARG A 22 12.88 22.52 -5.20
C ARG A 22 13.72 21.32 -5.62
N PHE A 23 13.82 21.04 -6.92
CA PHE A 23 14.46 19.85 -7.47
C PHE A 23 15.46 20.19 -8.56
N ALA A 24 16.18 21.29 -8.39
CA ALA A 24 17.31 21.66 -9.25
C ALA A 24 18.50 20.75 -8.96
N PHE A 25 18.35 19.47 -9.30
CA PHE A 25 19.41 18.47 -9.25
C PHE A 25 19.99 18.27 -10.66
N PRO A 26 21.32 18.18 -10.80
CA PRO A 26 22.31 18.11 -9.72
C PRO A 26 22.51 19.43 -8.97
N SER A 27 22.88 19.35 -7.68
CA SER A 27 23.11 20.51 -6.82
C SER A 27 24.43 20.37 -6.05
N ALA A 28 24.97 21.46 -5.50
CA ALA A 28 26.20 21.40 -4.70
C ALA A 28 26.12 20.42 -3.50
N ALA A 29 24.93 20.29 -2.88
CA ALA A 29 24.70 19.36 -1.77
C ALA A 29 24.47 17.90 -2.23
N ARG A 30 24.01 17.72 -3.47
CA ARG A 30 23.66 16.42 -4.07
C ARG A 30 24.10 16.40 -5.53
N PRO A 31 25.42 16.24 -5.79
CA PRO A 31 25.96 16.30 -7.14
C PRO A 31 25.57 15.09 -7.98
N ASP A 32 25.32 13.94 -7.34
CA ASP A 32 25.00 12.69 -8.03
C ASP A 32 23.50 12.50 -8.24
N TRP A 33 22.67 13.50 -7.96
CA TRP A 33 21.22 13.40 -8.16
C TRP A 33 20.84 14.04 -9.48
N GLU A 34 19.90 13.42 -10.18
CA GLU A 34 19.35 13.93 -11.44
C GLU A 34 17.84 14.05 -11.30
N THR A 35 17.26 15.17 -11.76
CA THR A 35 15.81 15.33 -11.86
C THR A 35 15.38 15.33 -13.32
N VAL A 36 14.46 14.43 -13.63
CA VAL A 36 13.84 14.29 -14.94
C VAL A 36 12.36 14.65 -14.84
N VAL A 37 11.90 15.47 -15.77
CA VAL A 37 10.51 15.96 -15.84
C VAL A 37 9.87 15.36 -17.09
N ASN A 38 8.79 14.59 -16.92
CA ASN A 38 8.07 13.92 -18.01
C ASN A 38 6.95 14.78 -18.60
N HIS A 39 7.24 16.04 -18.87
CA HIS A 39 6.29 16.95 -19.49
C HIS A 39 7.02 17.98 -20.36
N PRO A 40 6.51 18.32 -21.57
CA PRO A 40 5.33 17.73 -22.21
C PRO A 40 5.54 16.30 -22.71
N ASP A 41 6.80 15.91 -22.91
CA ASP A 41 7.16 14.61 -23.46
C ASP A 41 7.67 13.66 -22.36
N PRO A 42 7.34 12.37 -22.44
CA PRO A 42 7.87 11.37 -21.52
C PRO A 42 9.38 11.14 -21.76
N GLN A 43 10.19 11.34 -20.72
CA GLN A 43 11.66 11.18 -20.77
C GLN A 43 12.16 9.98 -19.95
N MET A 44 11.49 9.63 -18.86
CA MET A 44 11.88 8.55 -17.95
C MET A 44 10.66 7.79 -17.46
N GLY A 45 10.50 6.58 -17.97
CA GLY A 45 9.45 5.67 -17.54
C GLY A 45 9.91 4.78 -16.40
N ILE A 46 8.94 4.26 -15.65
CA ILE A 46 9.17 3.23 -14.65
C ILE A 46 8.45 1.98 -15.10
N GLN A 47 9.18 0.87 -15.16
CA GLN A 47 8.60 -0.40 -15.50
C GLN A 47 7.82 -0.95 -14.30
N LEU A 48 6.55 -1.27 -14.51
CA LEU A 48 5.72 -1.93 -13.51
C LEU A 48 6.00 -3.44 -13.51
N ARG A 49 5.86 -4.09 -12.35
CA ARG A 49 6.00 -5.55 -12.23
C ARG A 49 4.98 -6.32 -13.06
N SER A 50 3.79 -5.74 -13.26
CA SER A 50 2.74 -6.29 -14.12
C SER A 50 3.07 -6.23 -15.61
N GLY A 51 4.21 -5.67 -15.99
CA GLY A 51 4.47 -5.22 -17.36
C GLY A 51 3.90 -3.82 -17.58
N GLY A 52 4.40 -3.15 -18.62
CA GLY A 52 4.06 -1.78 -18.96
C GLY A 52 4.96 -0.72 -18.31
N TRP A 53 4.78 0.50 -18.78
CA TRP A 53 5.54 1.68 -18.35
C TRP A 53 4.60 2.73 -17.81
N ILE A 54 4.93 3.30 -16.65
CA ILE A 54 4.27 4.48 -16.11
C ILE A 54 5.25 5.66 -16.11
N TYR A 55 4.75 6.84 -16.43
CA TYR A 55 5.54 8.07 -16.50
C TYR A 55 5.03 9.03 -15.42
N PRO A 56 5.72 9.11 -14.26
CA PRO A 56 5.41 10.10 -13.23
C PRO A 56 5.75 11.50 -13.75
N ASP A 57 5.13 12.56 -13.24
CA ASP A 57 5.43 13.91 -13.73
C ASP A 57 6.88 14.31 -13.46
N LEU A 58 7.45 13.88 -12.32
CA LEU A 58 8.84 14.15 -11.96
C LEU A 58 9.48 12.91 -11.32
N VAL A 59 10.71 12.61 -11.75
CA VAL A 59 11.53 11.52 -11.24
C VAL A 59 12.87 12.08 -10.77
N VAL A 60 13.25 11.78 -9.53
CA VAL A 60 14.60 12.05 -9.04
C VAL A 60 15.34 10.73 -8.92
N THR A 61 16.46 10.62 -9.61
CA THR A 61 17.34 9.46 -9.54
C THR A 61 18.70 9.83 -8.96
N GLU A 62 19.43 8.82 -8.51
CA GLU A 62 20.81 8.95 -8.05
C GLU A 62 21.75 8.13 -8.95
N GLU A 63 22.83 8.77 -9.36
CA GLU A 63 23.96 8.17 -10.06
C GLU A 63 25.05 7.66 -9.10
N PRO A 64 25.83 6.66 -9.50
CA PRO A 64 25.64 5.82 -10.70
C PRO A 64 24.54 4.77 -10.49
N GLY A 65 23.74 4.51 -11.52
CA GLY A 65 22.76 3.40 -11.54
C GLY A 65 21.28 3.78 -11.64
N HIS A 66 20.98 5.09 -11.69
CA HIS A 66 19.63 5.65 -11.75
C HIS A 66 18.71 5.08 -10.67
N PHE A 67 19.17 5.01 -9.43
CA PHE A 67 18.31 4.55 -8.33
C PHE A 67 17.22 5.57 -8.06
N ILE A 68 15.96 5.14 -8.11
CA ILE A 68 14.81 6.03 -7.86
C ILE A 68 14.84 6.51 -6.42
N ARG A 69 15.07 7.81 -6.22
CA ARG A 69 15.02 8.48 -4.92
C ARG A 69 13.66 9.10 -4.63
N MET A 70 12.97 9.55 -5.67
CA MET A 70 11.66 10.17 -5.53
C MET A 70 10.86 10.07 -6.82
N LEU A 71 9.59 9.72 -6.67
CA LEU A 71 8.57 9.81 -7.70
C LEU A 71 7.58 10.87 -7.30
N ALA A 72 7.19 11.75 -8.22
CA ALA A 72 6.23 12.79 -7.93
C ALA A 72 5.16 12.90 -9.01
N LEU A 73 3.92 13.14 -8.55
CA LEU A 73 2.78 13.42 -9.39
C LEU A 73 2.13 14.74 -8.96
N VAL A 74 1.87 15.62 -9.92
CA VAL A 74 1.20 16.91 -9.74
C VAL A 74 -0.24 16.81 -10.22
N VAL A 75 -1.14 16.91 -9.26
CA VAL A 75 -2.57 16.71 -9.46
C VAL A 75 -3.29 18.06 -9.41
N LEU A 76 -4.29 18.24 -10.28
CA LEU A 76 -5.18 19.40 -10.28
C LEU A 76 -6.39 19.17 -9.38
N ARG A 77 -7.20 20.20 -9.13
CA ARG A 77 -8.29 20.13 -8.15
C ARG A 77 -9.34 19.07 -8.54
N ASP A 78 -9.66 18.97 -9.81
CA ASP A 78 -10.61 18.05 -10.42
C ASP A 78 -10.08 16.61 -10.55
N GLU A 79 -8.79 16.39 -10.30
CA GLU A 79 -8.13 15.09 -10.39
C GLU A 79 -7.88 14.46 -9.01
N VAL A 80 -8.29 15.14 -7.92
CA VAL A 80 -8.24 14.57 -6.56
C VAL A 80 -9.46 13.67 -6.35
N THR A 81 -9.49 12.53 -7.05
CA THR A 81 -10.60 11.57 -7.08
C THR A 81 -10.12 10.15 -6.81
N GLU A 82 -11.03 9.25 -6.46
CA GLU A 82 -10.70 7.83 -6.21
C GLU A 82 -10.25 7.11 -7.49
N ILE A 83 -10.86 7.44 -8.64
CA ILE A 83 -10.53 6.86 -9.95
C ILE A 83 -9.08 7.18 -10.32
N GLU A 84 -8.69 8.46 -10.29
CA GLU A 84 -7.31 8.89 -10.54
C GLU A 84 -6.32 8.26 -9.55
N ALA A 85 -6.74 8.08 -8.30
CA ALA A 85 -5.92 7.44 -7.29
C ALA A 85 -5.66 5.95 -7.59
N LEU A 86 -6.67 5.22 -8.05
CA LEU A 86 -6.54 3.82 -8.45
C LEU A 86 -5.67 3.67 -9.71
N GLU A 87 -5.90 4.50 -10.72
CA GLU A 87 -5.24 4.38 -12.03
C GLU A 87 -3.79 4.87 -12.01
N ARG A 88 -3.50 5.98 -11.31
CA ARG A 88 -2.18 6.63 -11.39
C ARG A 88 -1.41 6.61 -10.08
N TRP A 89 -2.07 6.89 -8.95
CA TRP A 89 -1.35 7.05 -7.67
C TRP A 89 -0.91 5.68 -7.12
N ARG A 90 -1.80 4.69 -7.18
CA ARG A 90 -1.54 3.35 -6.65
C ARG A 90 -0.40 2.64 -7.37
N PRO A 91 -0.30 2.60 -8.71
CA PRO A 91 0.86 2.00 -9.37
C PRO A 91 2.17 2.70 -9.02
N LEU A 92 2.18 4.04 -8.95
CA LEU A 92 3.36 4.82 -8.55
C LEU A 92 3.80 4.54 -7.12
N SER A 93 2.85 4.40 -6.18
CA SER A 93 3.16 4.06 -4.78
C SER A 93 3.86 2.71 -4.62
N LYS A 94 3.60 1.76 -5.53
CA LYS A 94 4.25 0.45 -5.56
C LYS A 94 5.61 0.48 -6.26
N ALA A 95 5.86 1.49 -7.09
CA ALA A 95 7.06 1.60 -7.91
C ALA A 95 8.25 2.23 -7.15
N GLY A 96 8.00 3.08 -6.15
CA GLY A 96 9.06 3.70 -5.35
C GLY A 96 8.56 4.74 -4.35
N PRO A 97 9.46 5.54 -3.74
CA PRO A 97 9.10 6.60 -2.80
C PRO A 97 8.24 7.68 -3.47
N PHE A 98 6.93 7.58 -3.31
CA PHE A 98 5.96 8.37 -4.06
C PHE A 98 5.45 9.58 -3.27
N TYR A 99 5.56 10.77 -3.87
CA TYR A 99 5.09 12.03 -3.34
C TYR A 99 3.95 12.57 -4.20
N LEU A 100 2.88 13.01 -3.53
CA LEU A 100 1.71 13.57 -4.18
C LEU A 100 1.67 15.09 -3.99
N PHE A 101 1.67 15.85 -5.08
CA PHE A 101 1.55 17.31 -5.08
C PHE A 101 0.12 17.70 -5.43
N VAL A 102 -0.63 18.18 -4.43
CA VAL A 102 -2.04 18.55 -4.57
C VAL A 102 -2.26 20.05 -4.39
N PRO A 103 -3.34 20.65 -4.93
CA PRO A 103 -3.61 22.06 -4.70
C PRO A 103 -3.85 22.34 -3.21
N ALA A 104 -3.51 23.54 -2.75
CA ALA A 104 -3.79 23.96 -1.38
C ALA A 104 -5.28 23.77 -1.02
N GLY A 105 -5.53 23.19 0.16
CA GLY A 105 -6.85 22.80 0.63
C GLY A 105 -7.30 21.37 0.26
N GLN A 106 -6.59 20.67 -0.64
CA GLN A 106 -6.95 19.31 -1.08
C GLN A 106 -6.19 18.18 -0.35
N ALA A 107 -5.20 18.49 0.49
CA ALA A 107 -4.42 17.48 1.20
C ALA A 107 -5.26 16.53 2.06
N GLY A 108 -6.29 17.04 2.74
CA GLY A 108 -7.17 16.22 3.56
C GLY A 108 -8.00 15.22 2.74
N ALA A 109 -8.50 15.65 1.58
CA ALA A 109 -9.23 14.78 0.65
C ALA A 109 -8.31 13.70 0.06
N ALA A 110 -7.14 14.10 -0.45
CA ALA A 110 -6.16 13.19 -1.00
C ALA A 110 -5.67 12.15 0.03
N ASN A 111 -5.40 12.57 1.28
CA ASN A 111 -4.99 11.66 2.33
C ASN A 111 -6.09 10.65 2.69
N ARG A 112 -7.36 11.09 2.72
CA ARG A 112 -8.51 10.20 2.96
C ARG A 112 -8.61 9.13 1.88
N ILE A 113 -8.55 9.53 0.60
CA ILE A 113 -8.56 8.62 -0.55
C ILE A 113 -7.40 7.61 -0.46
N CYS A 114 -6.18 8.08 -0.18
CA CYS A 114 -5.03 7.19 -0.05
C CYS A 114 -5.19 6.19 1.09
N ARG A 115 -5.72 6.61 2.24
CA ARG A 115 -5.98 5.71 3.38
C ARG A 115 -7.05 4.68 3.06
N GLN A 116 -8.14 5.09 2.42
CA GLN A 116 -9.26 4.21 2.03
C GLN A 116 -8.81 3.15 1.02
N LEU A 117 -7.95 3.53 0.08
CA LEU A 117 -7.46 2.64 -0.99
C LEU A 117 -6.16 1.90 -0.63
N GLY A 118 -5.61 2.10 0.57
CA GLY A 118 -4.35 1.50 1.00
C GLY A 118 -3.14 1.93 0.17
N ILE A 119 -3.10 3.18 -0.30
CA ILE A 119 -2.01 3.75 -1.09
C ILE A 119 -0.94 4.32 -0.15
N THR A 120 0.28 3.80 -0.24
CA THR A 120 1.41 4.24 0.60
C THR A 120 2.12 5.45 -0.02
N LEU A 121 2.11 6.58 0.67
CA LEU A 121 2.80 7.81 0.24
C LEU A 121 4.05 8.07 1.08
N ALA A 122 5.13 8.48 0.43
CA ALA A 122 6.28 9.08 1.11
C ALA A 122 5.93 10.48 1.66
N GLY A 123 5.06 11.22 0.97
CA GLY A 123 4.50 12.46 1.49
C GLY A 123 3.44 13.09 0.59
N ILE A 124 2.62 13.99 1.17
CA ILE A 124 1.71 14.87 0.45
C ILE A 124 2.21 16.30 0.63
N ARG A 125 2.37 17.00 -0.50
CA ARG A 125 2.73 18.40 -0.55
C ARG A 125 1.59 19.19 -1.17
N THR A 126 1.32 20.36 -0.61
CA THR A 126 0.36 21.30 -1.18
C THR A 126 1.07 22.34 -2.01
N TRP A 127 0.46 22.73 -3.13
CA TRP A 127 0.93 23.82 -3.96
C TRP A 127 -0.14 24.89 -4.16
N ARG A 128 0.27 26.16 -4.24
CA ARG A 128 -0.58 27.29 -4.62
C ARG A 128 0.23 28.32 -5.40
N PHE A 129 -0.43 29.08 -6.26
CA PHE A 129 0.20 30.24 -6.89
C PHE A 129 0.10 31.46 -5.97
N THR A 130 1.24 32.08 -5.70
CA THR A 130 1.35 33.33 -4.94
C THR A 130 1.91 34.40 -5.86
N ALA A 131 1.26 35.57 -5.92
CA ALA A 131 1.62 36.64 -6.87
C ALA A 131 3.07 37.12 -6.76
N ALA A 132 3.68 37.01 -5.57
CA ALA A 132 5.04 37.47 -5.30
C ALA A 132 6.15 36.48 -5.69
N TYR A 133 5.89 35.16 -5.63
CA TYR A 133 6.96 34.15 -5.67
C TYR A 133 6.67 32.96 -6.60
N GLY A 134 5.55 32.97 -7.33
CA GLY A 134 5.15 31.85 -8.18
C GLY A 134 4.53 30.71 -7.37
N VAL A 135 4.88 29.46 -7.69
CA VAL A 135 4.37 28.27 -6.99
C VAL A 135 5.01 28.13 -5.61
N GLU A 136 4.20 28.32 -4.57
CA GLU A 136 4.57 28.04 -3.19
C GLU A 136 4.20 26.60 -2.84
N VAL A 137 5.14 25.87 -2.23
CA VAL A 137 4.98 24.47 -1.83
C VAL A 137 5.13 24.34 -0.32
N VAL A 138 4.15 23.67 0.31
CA VAL A 138 4.14 23.40 1.74
C VAL A 138 3.92 21.90 1.98
N ASP A 139 4.75 21.30 2.83
CA ASP A 139 4.55 19.92 3.27
C ASP A 139 3.26 19.83 4.12
N ALA A 140 2.28 19.08 3.65
CA ALA A 140 0.99 18.93 4.33
C ALA A 140 0.89 17.63 5.12
N TYR A 141 1.62 16.61 4.67
CA TYR A 141 1.74 15.32 5.35
C TYR A 141 3.08 14.70 4.99
N SER A 142 3.89 14.41 5.98
CA SER A 142 4.97 13.43 5.83
C SER A 142 4.35 12.09 6.20
N GLY A 143 4.49 11.07 5.34
CA GLY A 143 4.04 9.73 5.71
C GLY A 143 4.63 9.33 7.06
N PRO A 144 3.98 8.44 7.84
CA PRO A 144 4.66 7.76 8.90
C PRO A 144 5.80 7.05 8.21
N ASP A 145 7.00 7.57 8.36
CA ASP A 145 8.15 6.73 8.27
C ASP A 145 8.09 5.96 9.60
N PRO A 146 7.52 4.74 9.60
CA PRO A 146 7.09 4.09 10.83
C PRO A 146 8.29 3.78 11.74
N LEU A 147 9.49 3.93 11.19
CA LEU A 147 10.73 3.69 11.86
C LEU A 147 11.62 4.92 11.97
N ALA A 148 11.39 6.03 11.24
CA ALA A 148 12.20 7.24 11.42
C ALA A 148 12.17 7.76 12.86
N SER A 149 11.00 7.79 13.50
CA SER A 149 10.85 8.24 14.89
C SER A 149 11.63 7.34 15.87
N VAL A 150 11.61 6.03 15.61
CA VAL A 150 12.28 5.01 16.44
C VAL A 150 13.79 5.01 16.18
N PHE A 151 14.22 5.16 14.93
CA PHE A 151 15.62 5.16 14.52
C PHE A 151 16.30 6.52 14.75
N ALA A 152 15.56 7.62 14.76
CA ALA A 152 16.08 8.93 15.18
C ALA A 152 16.58 8.89 16.63
N LEU A 153 15.92 8.10 17.48
CA LEU A 153 16.29 7.87 18.87
C LEU A 153 17.50 6.91 19.03
N LEU A 154 17.84 6.13 18.00
CA LEU A 154 19.03 5.28 18.02
C LEU A 154 20.30 6.09 17.69
N PRO A 155 21.45 5.81 18.35
CA PRO A 155 22.75 6.31 17.95
C PRO A 155 23.03 6.03 16.47
N PRO A 156 23.80 6.88 15.75
CA PRO A 156 24.08 6.70 14.32
C PRO A 156 24.59 5.29 13.96
N MET A 157 25.31 4.66 14.88
CA MET A 157 25.88 3.32 14.76
C MET A 157 24.85 2.19 14.91
N LEU A 158 23.63 2.44 15.37
CA LEU A 158 22.60 1.42 15.57
C LEU A 158 21.38 1.62 14.66
N ARG A 159 21.33 2.72 13.92
CA ARG A 159 20.33 2.92 12.87
C ARG A 159 20.50 1.84 11.80
N PRO A 160 19.42 1.16 11.36
CA PRO A 160 19.52 0.22 10.26
C PRO A 160 20.05 0.91 9.01
N ARG A 161 20.67 0.12 8.15
CA ARG A 161 21.51 0.59 7.05
C ARG A 161 20.78 1.51 6.06
N ALA A 162 19.47 1.34 5.89
CA ALA A 162 18.60 2.22 5.10
C ALA A 162 18.49 3.66 5.66
N TYR A 163 18.83 3.86 6.95
CA TYR A 163 18.71 5.11 7.70
C TYR A 163 20.06 5.67 8.18
N ARG A 164 21.19 5.04 7.82
CA ARG A 164 22.51 5.65 7.99
C ARG A 164 22.80 6.57 6.80
N PRO A 165 23.35 7.78 7.04
CA PRO A 165 23.74 8.68 5.97
C PRO A 165 24.92 8.16 5.13
N ASP A 166 25.56 7.05 5.56
CA ASP A 166 26.72 6.50 4.89
C ASP A 166 26.32 5.44 3.85
N ARG A 167 26.33 5.91 2.59
CA ARG A 167 26.05 5.19 1.34
C ARG A 167 26.93 3.95 1.22
N ARG A 168 26.28 2.78 1.02
CA ARG A 168 26.60 1.75 0.01
C ARG A 168 25.78 0.50 0.33
N HIS A 169 25.12 -0.02 -0.70
CA HIS A 169 24.17 -1.14 -0.72
C HIS A 169 22.74 -0.84 -0.23
N ILE A 170 21.90 -0.41 -1.18
CA ILE A 170 20.45 -0.63 -1.14
C ILE A 170 20.13 -1.67 -2.22
N ASP A 171 19.26 -2.60 -1.86
CA ASP A 171 18.89 -3.83 -2.57
C ASP A 171 18.50 -3.67 -4.04
N ARG A 172 18.78 -4.75 -4.80
CA ARG A 172 18.40 -5.01 -6.20
C ARG A 172 16.89 -5.08 -6.48
N SER A 173 16.05 -4.63 -5.55
CA SER A 173 14.59 -4.90 -5.54
C SER A 173 13.74 -3.82 -6.21
N TYR A 174 14.36 -2.70 -6.62
CA TYR A 174 13.68 -1.62 -7.35
C TYR A 174 13.92 -1.79 -8.84
N SER A 175 12.86 -1.60 -9.63
CA SER A 175 12.96 -1.61 -11.10
C SER A 175 13.95 -0.53 -11.54
N HIS A 176 14.94 -0.93 -12.34
CA HIS A 176 15.82 0.02 -12.99
C HIS A 176 14.97 0.92 -13.88
N PRO A 177 14.91 2.24 -13.64
CA PRO A 177 14.28 3.14 -14.59
C PRO A 177 15.08 3.06 -15.89
N ALA A 178 14.38 2.86 -17.00
CA ALA A 178 15.00 3.00 -18.31
C ALA A 178 14.79 4.44 -18.75
N PRO A 179 15.88 5.19 -19.08
CA PRO A 179 15.70 6.42 -19.84
C PRO A 179 14.95 6.07 -21.12
N ALA A 180 13.94 6.88 -21.48
CA ALA A 180 13.42 6.85 -22.84
C ALA A 180 14.62 7.15 -23.75
N GLN A 181 15.02 6.17 -24.56
CA GLN A 181 16.34 6.15 -25.20
C GLN A 181 16.67 7.51 -25.82
N ARG A 182 17.79 8.08 -25.38
CA ARG A 182 18.36 9.32 -25.95
C ARG A 182 18.98 8.97 -27.32
N GLY A 183 18.13 8.70 -28.32
CA GLY A 183 18.53 8.51 -29.72
C GLY A 183 18.35 7.12 -30.34
N GLY A 184 17.60 6.20 -29.74
CA GLY A 184 17.24 4.92 -30.37
C GLY A 184 15.72 4.71 -30.35
N GLU A 185 15.18 4.17 -31.43
CA GLU A 185 13.75 3.90 -31.62
C GLU A 185 13.11 3.28 -30.36
N LEU A 186 11.97 3.84 -29.93
CA LEU A 186 11.09 3.12 -29.02
C LEU A 186 10.87 1.71 -29.57
N PRO A 187 10.97 0.64 -28.75
CA PRO A 187 10.53 -0.67 -29.21
C PRO A 187 9.10 -0.53 -29.73
N PRO A 188 8.80 -1.02 -30.95
CA PRO A 188 7.49 -0.84 -31.55
C PRO A 188 6.47 -1.40 -30.56
N GLY A 189 5.61 -0.51 -30.05
CA GLY A 189 4.41 -0.95 -29.36
C GLY A 189 3.65 -1.93 -30.26
N PRO A 190 2.88 -2.87 -29.69
CA PRO A 190 2.07 -3.79 -30.49
C PRO A 190 1.34 -2.98 -31.56
N ALA A 191 1.57 -3.36 -32.82
CA ALA A 191 1.11 -2.62 -33.99
C ALA A 191 -0.36 -2.27 -33.79
N ALA A 192 -0.67 -0.97 -33.82
CA ALA A 192 -2.06 -0.53 -33.88
C ALA A 192 -2.73 -1.29 -35.03
N PRO A 193 -3.86 -1.98 -34.79
CA PRO A 193 -4.54 -2.71 -35.85
C PRO A 193 -4.80 -1.75 -37.00
N SER A 194 -4.30 -2.10 -38.17
CA SER A 194 -4.42 -1.32 -39.40
C SER A 194 -5.87 -0.93 -39.60
N ALA A 195 -6.19 0.34 -39.39
CA ALA A 195 -7.49 0.87 -39.73
C ALA A 195 -7.70 0.65 -41.24
N PRO A 196 -8.77 -0.02 -41.68
CA PRO A 196 -9.03 -0.20 -43.10
C PRO A 196 -9.23 1.18 -43.74
N ALA A 197 -8.57 1.38 -44.87
CA ALA A 197 -8.69 2.59 -45.67
C ALA A 197 -10.16 2.81 -46.07
N LEU A 198 -10.80 3.80 -45.45
CA LEU A 198 -12.12 4.27 -45.82
C LEU A 198 -12.01 5.03 -47.15
N THR A 199 -12.36 4.35 -48.23
CA THR A 199 -12.66 4.94 -49.54
C THR A 199 -13.85 5.89 -49.41
N ALA A 200 -13.67 7.13 -49.87
CA ALA A 200 -14.74 8.11 -50.00
C ALA A 200 -15.75 7.64 -51.06
N GLY A 201 -16.87 7.09 -50.60
CA GLY A 201 -18.02 6.72 -51.43
C GLY A 201 -19.21 6.37 -50.55
N ASP A 202 -20.36 6.96 -50.85
CA ASP A 202 -21.69 6.71 -50.28
C ASP A 202 -22.01 7.27 -48.89
N ALA A 203 -22.24 8.59 -48.91
CA ALA A 203 -23.13 9.28 -47.98
C ALA A 203 -24.60 8.90 -48.23
N ALA A 204 -25.06 7.76 -47.69
CA ALA A 204 -26.49 7.50 -47.41
C ALA A 204 -26.71 6.11 -46.75
N SER A 205 -26.46 6.00 -45.44
CA SER A 205 -27.12 5.05 -44.50
C SER A 205 -26.28 4.88 -43.22
N VAL A 206 -26.22 5.91 -42.38
CA VAL A 206 -25.73 5.73 -41.00
C VAL A 206 -26.94 5.46 -40.12
N ALA A 207 -27.20 4.18 -39.91
CA ALA A 207 -28.03 3.69 -38.82
C ALA A 207 -27.43 4.17 -37.49
N ALA A 208 -28.32 4.42 -36.54
CA ALA A 208 -28.02 4.95 -35.21
C ALA A 208 -26.82 4.24 -34.53
N PRO A 209 -25.97 4.98 -33.80
CA PRO A 209 -24.86 4.37 -33.07
C PRO A 209 -25.42 3.42 -32.03
N ALA A 210 -25.04 2.15 -32.14
CA ALA A 210 -25.23 1.17 -31.10
C ALA A 210 -24.65 1.73 -29.80
N ALA A 211 -25.48 1.72 -28.76
CA ALA A 211 -25.13 2.12 -27.41
C ALA A 211 -23.82 1.41 -27.01
N HIS A 212 -22.80 2.21 -26.74
CA HIS A 212 -21.57 1.73 -26.13
C HIS A 212 -21.98 1.22 -24.74
N ASP A 213 -21.95 -0.10 -24.55
CA ASP A 213 -22.21 -0.74 -23.27
C ASP A 213 -21.34 -0.05 -22.21
N ALA A 214 -22.01 0.62 -21.29
CA ALA A 214 -21.39 1.18 -20.11
C ALA A 214 -20.79 0.01 -19.33
N HIS A 215 -19.46 -0.09 -19.31
CA HIS A 215 -18.77 -0.90 -18.33
C HIS A 215 -19.17 -0.35 -16.96
N ASP A 216 -20.02 -1.11 -16.27
CA ASP A 216 -20.44 -0.88 -14.92
C ASP A 216 -19.19 -0.93 -14.03
N ASP A 217 -18.71 0.23 -13.58
CA ASP A 217 -17.62 0.41 -12.62
C ASP A 217 -18.05 -0.04 -11.21
N SER A 218 -18.81 -1.13 -11.10
CA SER A 218 -19.07 -1.79 -9.83
C SER A 218 -17.75 -2.41 -9.37
N LEU A 219 -17.22 -1.89 -8.25
CA LEU A 219 -16.13 -2.51 -7.50
C LEU A 219 -16.38 -4.03 -7.47
N PRO A 220 -15.38 -4.89 -7.72
CA PRO A 220 -15.58 -6.33 -7.85
C PRO A 220 -16.49 -6.83 -6.73
N GLU A 221 -17.72 -7.18 -7.12
CA GLU A 221 -18.75 -7.62 -6.20
C GLU A 221 -18.21 -8.82 -5.43
N GLY A 222 -18.17 -8.73 -4.09
CA GLY A 222 -17.74 -9.83 -3.23
C GLY A 222 -16.52 -9.58 -2.33
N VAL A 223 -15.86 -8.42 -2.38
CA VAL A 223 -14.85 -8.07 -1.35
C VAL A 223 -15.52 -7.39 -0.16
N HIS A 224 -15.97 -8.20 0.80
CA HIS A 224 -16.54 -7.70 2.06
C HIS A 224 -15.47 -7.69 3.15
N LEU A 225 -15.38 -6.57 3.87
CA LEU A 225 -14.60 -6.46 5.10
C LEU A 225 -15.51 -6.85 6.27
N PRO A 226 -15.03 -7.63 7.26
CA PRO A 226 -15.81 -7.91 8.45
C PRO A 226 -16.14 -6.59 9.17
N PRO A 227 -17.32 -6.47 9.78
CA PRO A 227 -17.67 -5.30 10.56
C PRO A 227 -16.68 -5.13 11.73
N PRO A 228 -16.40 -3.89 12.15
CA PRO A 228 -15.51 -3.65 13.28
C PRO A 228 -16.15 -4.15 14.59
N SER A 229 -15.46 -5.02 15.34
CA SER A 229 -15.90 -5.52 16.65
C SER A 229 -15.11 -4.88 17.81
N LEU A 230 -15.82 -4.49 18.87
CA LEU A 230 -15.23 -3.96 20.11
C LEU A 230 -14.86 -5.06 21.13
N PHE A 231 -15.41 -6.26 20.99
CA PHE A 231 -15.24 -7.31 21.99
C PHE A 231 -13.82 -7.84 22.16
N PRO A 232 -12.96 -7.92 21.12
CA PRO A 232 -11.54 -8.26 21.31
C PRO A 232 -10.83 -7.32 22.29
N PHE A 233 -11.16 -6.02 22.28
CA PHE A 233 -10.61 -5.06 23.24
C PHE A 233 -11.12 -5.33 24.66
N VAL A 234 -12.42 -5.60 24.82
CA VAL A 234 -13.04 -5.93 26.12
C VAL A 234 -12.43 -7.20 26.72
N ILE A 235 -12.20 -8.22 25.91
CA ILE A 235 -11.50 -9.46 26.31
C ILE A 235 -10.08 -9.12 26.79
N GLY A 236 -9.34 -8.28 26.05
CA GLY A 236 -8.01 -7.82 26.45
C GLY A 236 -7.99 -7.11 27.80
N VAL A 237 -8.96 -6.22 28.07
CA VAL A 237 -9.11 -5.55 29.37
C VAL A 237 -9.43 -6.54 30.48
N GLY A 238 -10.33 -7.50 30.25
CA GLY A 238 -10.66 -8.55 31.21
C GLY A 238 -9.44 -9.43 31.54
N LEU A 239 -8.63 -9.77 30.54
CA LEU A 239 -7.40 -10.53 30.72
C LEU A 239 -6.35 -9.76 31.53
N MET A 240 -6.18 -8.46 31.24
CA MET A 240 -5.29 -7.58 32.01
C MET A 240 -5.71 -7.49 33.49
N LEU A 241 -7.00 -7.26 33.76
CA LEU A 241 -7.54 -7.19 35.12
C LEU A 241 -7.42 -8.52 35.86
N SER A 242 -7.62 -9.64 35.17
CA SER A 242 -7.43 -10.97 35.74
C SER A 242 -5.98 -11.19 36.16
N ALA A 243 -5.02 -10.81 35.31
CA ALA A 243 -3.59 -10.91 35.61
C ALA A 243 -3.19 -10.05 36.82
N ILE A 244 -3.71 -8.82 36.92
CA ILE A 244 -3.51 -7.97 38.10
C ILE A 244 -4.15 -8.61 39.33
N GLY A 245 -5.37 -9.15 39.21
CA GLY A 245 -6.09 -9.81 40.28
C GLY A 245 -5.44 -11.08 40.82
N PHE A 246 -4.55 -11.72 40.05
CA PHE A 246 -3.73 -12.82 40.55
C PHE A 246 -2.63 -12.37 41.51
N VAL A 247 -2.17 -11.12 41.40
CA VAL A 247 -1.10 -10.54 42.24
C VAL A 247 -1.68 -9.73 43.41
N PHE A 248 -2.84 -9.10 43.19
CA PHE A 248 -3.51 -8.19 44.12
C PHE A 248 -4.81 -8.85 44.66
N PRO A 249 -5.80 -8.14 45.24
CA PRO A 249 -6.87 -8.79 45.99
C PRO A 249 -7.83 -9.53 45.04
N ALA A 250 -8.41 -10.63 45.53
CA ALA A 250 -9.16 -11.62 44.75
C ALA A 250 -10.38 -11.03 44.01
N GLU A 251 -10.90 -9.90 44.46
CA GLU A 251 -11.99 -9.16 43.83
C GLU A 251 -11.62 -8.67 42.43
N LEU A 252 -10.37 -8.27 42.20
CA LEU A 252 -9.88 -7.87 40.88
C LEU A 252 -9.81 -9.05 39.91
N LEU A 253 -9.51 -10.25 40.42
CA LEU A 253 -9.53 -11.47 39.61
C LEU A 253 -10.97 -11.79 39.19
N GLY A 254 -11.92 -11.73 40.13
CA GLY A 254 -13.34 -11.89 39.84
C GLY A 254 -13.85 -10.89 38.80
N ALA A 255 -13.50 -9.61 38.94
CA ALA A 255 -13.87 -8.56 37.98
C ALA A 255 -13.25 -8.78 36.59
N GLY A 256 -11.99 -9.20 36.53
CA GLY A 256 -11.31 -9.53 35.27
C GLY A 256 -11.96 -10.69 34.53
N LEU A 257 -12.23 -11.80 35.23
CA LEU A 257 -12.88 -12.98 34.66
C LEU A 257 -14.31 -12.66 34.20
N ALA A 258 -15.07 -11.89 34.97
CA ALA A 258 -16.41 -11.45 34.58
C ALA A 258 -16.39 -10.57 33.31
N THR A 259 -15.44 -9.63 33.22
CA THR A 259 -15.28 -8.76 32.04
C THR A 259 -14.87 -9.57 30.81
N MET A 260 -13.97 -10.54 30.97
CA MET A 260 -13.56 -11.43 29.89
C MET A 260 -14.72 -12.29 29.39
N LEU A 261 -15.49 -12.90 30.30
CA LEU A 261 -16.67 -13.70 29.96
C LEU A 261 -17.73 -12.86 29.24
N TYR A 262 -17.96 -11.63 29.70
CA TYR A 262 -18.83 -10.67 29.02
C TYR A 262 -18.34 -10.36 27.60
N GLY A 263 -17.04 -10.16 27.41
CA GLY A 263 -16.44 -9.96 26.09
C GLY A 263 -16.66 -11.15 25.14
N VAL A 264 -16.42 -12.38 25.60
CA VAL A 264 -16.62 -13.60 24.80
C VAL A 264 -18.09 -13.82 24.45
N ILE A 265 -19.00 -13.69 25.44
CA ILE A 265 -20.44 -13.83 25.19
C ILE A 265 -20.92 -12.75 24.22
N GLY A 266 -20.49 -11.50 24.40
CA GLY A 266 -20.83 -10.40 23.53
C GLY A 266 -20.37 -10.63 22.09
N TRP A 267 -19.15 -11.13 21.90
CA TRP A 267 -18.61 -11.46 20.59
C TRP A 267 -19.41 -12.59 19.91
N LEU A 268 -19.74 -13.65 20.64
CA LEU A 268 -20.58 -14.74 20.11
C LEU A 268 -21.99 -14.26 19.73
N LEU A 269 -22.57 -13.34 20.51
CA LEU A 269 -23.88 -12.78 20.21
C LEU A 269 -23.85 -11.83 19.02
N GLU A 270 -22.73 -11.15 18.78
CA GLU A 270 -22.48 -10.34 17.58
C GLU A 270 -22.47 -11.24 16.34
N ASP A 271 -21.70 -12.33 16.35
CA ASP A 271 -21.69 -13.31 15.25
C ASP A 271 -23.11 -13.86 14.98
N VAL A 272 -23.83 -14.30 16.02
CA VAL A 272 -25.20 -14.82 15.87
C VAL A 272 -26.14 -13.76 15.29
N ARG A 273 -26.00 -12.50 15.70
CA ARG A 273 -26.81 -11.39 15.19
C ARG A 273 -26.49 -11.11 13.73
N ASP A 274 -25.22 -11.11 13.34
CA ASP A 274 -24.80 -10.91 11.95
C ASP A 274 -25.31 -12.05 11.07
N TYR A 275 -25.20 -13.30 11.52
CA TYR A 275 -25.81 -14.45 10.85
C TYR A 275 -27.34 -14.31 10.71
N ALA A 276 -28.04 -13.93 11.78
CA ALA A 276 -29.49 -13.78 11.79
C ALA A 276 -29.99 -12.62 10.91
N ASN A 277 -29.20 -11.55 10.80
CA ASN A 277 -29.51 -10.37 9.98
C ASN A 277 -29.24 -10.59 8.49
N GLY A 278 -28.91 -11.82 8.06
CA GLY A 278 -28.71 -12.12 6.65
C GLY A 278 -27.36 -11.65 6.12
N ALA A 279 -26.33 -11.49 6.98
CA ALA A 279 -24.95 -11.31 6.52
C ALA A 279 -24.46 -12.48 5.63
N GLY A 280 -25.24 -13.56 5.54
CA GLY A 280 -25.09 -14.70 4.62
C GLY A 280 -26.09 -14.79 3.45
N GLN A 281 -27.13 -13.95 3.36
CA GLN A 281 -28.28 -14.16 2.44
C GLN A 281 -28.35 -13.20 1.25
N ASP A 282 -27.73 -12.02 1.30
CA ASP A 282 -27.75 -11.07 0.17
C ASP A 282 -26.67 -11.34 -0.89
N TYR A 283 -25.95 -12.46 -0.78
CA TYR A 283 -25.08 -12.91 -1.86
C TYR A 283 -25.93 -13.58 -2.92
N PRO A 284 -25.97 -13.07 -4.17
CA PRO A 284 -26.25 -13.95 -5.29
C PRO A 284 -25.24 -15.09 -5.15
N ARG A 285 -25.68 -16.34 -4.94
CA ARG A 285 -24.77 -17.48 -5.12
C ARG A 285 -24.22 -17.29 -6.52
N PRO A 286 -22.93 -17.00 -6.70
CA PRO A 286 -22.37 -16.96 -8.04
C PRO A 286 -22.67 -18.34 -8.61
N GLN A 287 -23.42 -18.41 -9.72
CA GLN A 287 -23.39 -19.61 -10.55
C GLN A 287 -21.92 -19.76 -10.89
N ALA A 288 -21.23 -20.70 -10.22
CA ALA A 288 -19.78 -20.79 -10.25
C ALA A 288 -19.30 -20.71 -11.70
N PRO A 289 -18.72 -19.58 -12.14
CA PRO A 289 -17.87 -19.60 -13.31
C PRO A 289 -16.74 -20.55 -12.93
N ASP A 290 -16.33 -21.47 -13.82
CA ASP A 290 -15.29 -22.46 -13.56
C ASP A 290 -14.18 -21.85 -12.69
N ALA A 291 -14.18 -22.24 -11.41
CA ALA A 291 -13.50 -21.47 -10.38
C ALA A 291 -12.03 -21.33 -10.78
N PRO A 292 -11.48 -20.11 -10.89
CA PRO A 292 -10.07 -19.95 -11.16
C PRO A 292 -9.30 -20.72 -10.08
N GLU A 293 -8.35 -21.52 -10.56
CA GLU A 293 -7.47 -22.43 -9.82
C GLU A 293 -7.43 -22.18 -8.31
N HIS A 294 -7.93 -23.20 -7.60
CA HIS A 294 -7.91 -23.40 -6.15
C HIS A 294 -7.05 -22.39 -5.39
N ILE A 295 -7.69 -21.45 -4.67
CA ILE A 295 -7.00 -20.62 -3.68
C ILE A 295 -6.42 -21.58 -2.63
N HIS A 296 -5.11 -21.82 -2.71
CA HIS A 296 -4.40 -22.64 -1.75
C HIS A 296 -4.34 -21.89 -0.42
N MET A 297 -5.16 -22.30 0.53
CA MET A 297 -4.97 -21.90 1.92
C MET A 297 -3.76 -22.66 2.47
N PRO A 298 -2.86 -22.00 3.21
CA PRO A 298 -1.78 -22.71 3.88
C PRO A 298 -2.36 -23.76 4.82
N ALA A 299 -1.63 -24.85 5.00
CA ALA A 299 -2.04 -25.87 5.95
C ALA A 299 -2.16 -25.26 7.36
N PRO A 300 -3.14 -25.69 8.16
CA PRO A 300 -3.29 -25.17 9.52
C PRO A 300 -2.03 -25.44 10.35
N SER A 301 -1.47 -24.39 10.95
CA SER A 301 -0.29 -24.46 11.83
C SER A 301 -0.69 -24.61 13.30
N LEU A 302 -0.01 -25.50 14.03
CA LEU A 302 -0.15 -25.63 15.49
C LEU A 302 0.74 -24.64 16.26
N SER A 303 1.71 -24.01 15.59
CA SER A 303 2.71 -23.13 16.19
C SER A 303 2.11 -21.96 16.99
N PRO A 304 1.04 -21.27 16.53
CA PRO A 304 0.38 -20.22 17.31
C PRO A 304 -0.19 -20.71 18.64
N ILE A 305 -0.75 -21.92 18.68
CA ILE A 305 -1.33 -22.51 19.90
C ILE A 305 -0.21 -22.82 20.90
N VAL A 306 0.87 -23.45 20.43
CA VAL A 306 2.04 -23.77 21.27
C VAL A 306 2.69 -22.49 21.81
N MET A 307 2.82 -21.46 20.98
CA MET A 307 3.36 -20.16 21.39
C MET A 307 2.47 -19.49 22.46
N GLY A 308 1.14 -19.47 22.25
CA GLY A 308 0.19 -18.93 23.22
C GLY A 308 0.25 -19.65 24.56
N LEU A 309 0.31 -20.98 24.55
CA LEU A 309 0.49 -21.80 25.75
C LEU A 309 1.81 -21.48 26.46
N GLY A 310 2.91 -21.34 25.73
CA GLY A 310 4.21 -21.00 26.29
C GLY A 310 4.22 -19.61 26.96
N ILE A 311 3.62 -18.60 26.31
CA ILE A 311 3.52 -17.24 26.88
C ILE A 311 2.71 -17.28 28.17
N MET A 312 1.60 -18.01 28.19
CA MET A 312 0.77 -18.19 29.38
C MET A 312 1.57 -18.83 30.52
N VAL A 313 2.22 -19.97 30.29
CA VAL A 313 3.01 -20.68 31.33
C VAL A 313 4.18 -19.81 31.81
N THR A 314 4.82 -19.04 30.93
CA THR A 314 5.88 -18.08 31.28
C THR A 314 5.35 -17.01 32.24
N ALA A 315 4.18 -16.44 31.95
CA ALA A 315 3.54 -15.44 32.80
C ALA A 315 3.23 -16.00 34.20
N PHE A 316 2.71 -17.22 34.28
CA PHE A 316 2.51 -17.92 35.57
C PHE A 316 3.85 -18.16 36.28
N GLY A 317 4.91 -18.49 35.55
CA GLY A 317 6.25 -18.69 36.10
C GLY A 317 6.88 -17.47 36.78
N PHE A 318 6.39 -16.26 36.52
CA PHE A 318 6.81 -15.07 37.27
C PHE A 318 6.19 -14.98 38.67
N VAL A 319 5.08 -15.70 38.92
CA VAL A 319 4.34 -15.70 40.19
C VAL A 319 4.59 -16.99 40.98
N PHE A 320 4.76 -18.10 40.27
CA PHE A 320 4.97 -19.45 40.79
C PHE A 320 6.47 -19.85 40.69
N PRO A 321 6.90 -21.08 41.07
CA PRO A 321 8.33 -21.34 41.24
C PRO A 321 9.06 -21.38 39.88
N ALA A 322 10.38 -21.16 39.92
CA ALA A 322 11.21 -20.84 38.75
C ALA A 322 11.20 -21.93 37.66
N GLU A 323 10.87 -23.18 38.01
CA GLU A 323 10.73 -24.29 37.08
C GLU A 323 9.61 -24.04 36.07
N LEU A 324 8.50 -23.41 36.50
CA LEU A 324 7.38 -23.10 35.63
C LEU A 324 7.74 -21.98 34.63
N LEU A 325 8.55 -21.02 35.06
CA LEU A 325 9.11 -19.99 34.18
C LEU A 325 9.98 -20.61 33.09
N GLY A 326 10.87 -21.53 33.48
CA GLY A 326 11.70 -22.28 32.53
C GLY A 326 10.87 -23.07 31.52
N ALA A 327 9.85 -23.80 31.98
CA ALA A 327 8.96 -24.57 31.11
C ALA A 327 8.20 -23.68 30.11
N GLY A 328 7.70 -22.52 30.57
CA GLY A 328 7.02 -21.56 29.72
C GLY A 328 7.93 -20.99 28.62
N LEU A 329 9.13 -20.55 28.98
CA LEU A 329 10.09 -20.00 28.02
C LEU A 329 10.46 -21.02 26.95
N VAL A 330 10.67 -22.28 27.34
CA VAL A 330 10.93 -23.38 26.39
C VAL A 330 9.78 -23.55 25.41
N LEU A 331 8.53 -23.59 25.88
CA LEU A 331 7.35 -23.72 25.01
C LEU A 331 7.20 -22.53 24.06
N THR A 332 7.44 -21.30 24.51
CA THR A 332 7.41 -20.11 23.65
C THR A 332 8.45 -20.19 22.54
N VAL A 333 9.68 -20.57 22.88
CA VAL A 333 10.76 -20.75 21.88
C VAL A 333 10.40 -21.84 20.87
N LEU A 334 9.84 -22.97 21.32
CA LEU A 334 9.38 -24.03 20.43
C LEU A 334 8.27 -23.55 19.48
N GLY A 335 7.32 -22.76 19.97
CA GLY A 335 6.27 -22.16 19.13
C GLY A 335 6.82 -21.22 18.06
N VAL A 336 7.77 -20.34 18.43
CA VAL A 336 8.41 -19.41 17.48
C VAL A 336 9.26 -20.16 16.45
N VAL A 337 10.06 -21.14 16.87
CA VAL A 337 10.89 -21.95 15.97
C VAL A 337 10.02 -22.78 15.03
N GLY A 338 8.94 -23.39 15.53
CA GLY A 338 7.98 -24.13 14.72
C GLY A 338 7.38 -23.25 13.62
N TRP A 339 6.92 -22.06 13.99
CA TRP A 339 6.36 -21.09 13.06
C TRP A 339 7.37 -20.65 11.98
N LEU A 340 8.63 -20.37 12.37
CA LEU A 340 9.69 -20.01 11.42
C LEU A 340 10.04 -21.15 10.45
N ILE A 341 10.06 -22.40 10.93
CA ILE A 341 10.34 -23.56 10.07
C ILE A 341 9.22 -23.77 9.05
N GLU A 342 7.96 -23.60 9.47
CA GLU A 342 6.81 -23.66 8.57
C GLU A 342 6.90 -22.58 7.50
N ASP A 343 7.18 -21.34 7.89
CA ASP A 343 7.35 -20.21 6.96
C ASP A 343 8.49 -20.48 5.94
N ILE A 344 9.65 -20.97 6.40
CA ILE A 344 10.76 -21.35 5.52
C ILE A 344 10.36 -22.47 4.55
N ARG A 345 9.58 -23.46 5.01
CA ARG A 345 9.09 -24.55 4.16
C ARG A 345 8.12 -24.04 3.10
N ASP A 346 7.22 -23.13 3.46
CA ASP A 346 6.26 -22.53 2.55
C ASP A 346 6.98 -21.69 1.48
N PHE A 347 8.02 -20.94 1.87
CA PHE A 347 8.87 -20.23 0.90
C PHE A 347 9.69 -21.19 0.01
N ALA A 348 10.21 -22.28 0.57
CA ALA A 348 11.02 -23.26 -0.17
C ALA A 348 10.19 -24.12 -1.14
N ALA A 349 8.91 -24.34 -0.84
CA ALA A 349 7.99 -25.06 -1.73
C ALA A 349 7.75 -24.31 -3.06
N GLY A 350 8.00 -22.99 -3.08
CA GLY A 350 7.84 -22.14 -4.24
C GLY A 350 6.37 -21.97 -4.65
N PRO A 351 6.06 -21.03 -5.56
CA PRO A 351 4.75 -20.99 -6.20
C PRO A 351 4.60 -22.29 -6.99
N HIS A 352 3.61 -23.12 -6.65
CA HIS A 352 3.21 -24.20 -7.53
C HIS A 352 2.71 -23.58 -8.84
N HIS A 353 3.60 -23.41 -9.81
CA HIS A 353 3.23 -23.16 -11.18
C HIS A 353 2.54 -24.43 -11.66
N SER A 354 1.21 -24.40 -11.76
CA SER A 354 0.42 -25.36 -12.49
C SER A 354 0.83 -25.33 -13.96
N ALA A 355 1.93 -26.03 -14.27
CA ALA A 355 2.35 -26.26 -15.63
C ALA A 355 1.42 -27.32 -16.23
N GLY A 356 0.36 -26.87 -16.90
CA GLY A 356 -0.25 -27.62 -17.99
C GLY A 356 -1.66 -28.09 -17.77
N HIS A 357 -2.61 -27.38 -18.37
CA HIS A 357 -3.64 -28.03 -19.17
C HIS A 357 -3.64 -27.37 -20.55
N ALA A 358 -3.20 -28.14 -21.55
CA ALA A 358 -3.27 -27.85 -22.97
C ALA A 358 -4.45 -28.60 -23.60
#